data_AF-A0A349GS39-F1
#
_entry.id   AF-A0A349GS39-F1
#
_cell.length_a   1.000
_cell.length_b   1.000
_cell.length_c   1.000
_cell.angle_alpha   90.00
_cell.angle_beta   90.00
_cell.angle_gamma   90.00
#
_symmetry.space_group_name_H-M   'P 1'
#
loop_
_entity.id
_entity.type
_entity.pdbx_description
1 polymer ?
#
loop_
_entity_poly.entity_id
_entity_poly.type
_entity_poly.pdbx_seq_one_letter_code
_entity_poly.pdbx_strand_id
1 'polypeptide(L)' 'GAIEAIHKLILGEKKTGKAVLVVSAELSEILNLSDRIAVMCGGEIMGILDRKDATEEKIGILMAGGKL' A
#
# COMPACT_ATOMS: atom_id res chain seq x y z
N GLY A 1 -18.69 6.08 5.15
CA GLY A 1 -19.07 4.84 5.87
C GLY A 1 -18.07 4.51 6.96
N ALA A 2 -18.12 3.26 7.48
CA ALA A 2 -17.24 2.80 8.55
C ALA A 2 -15.77 2.65 8.12
N ILE A 3 -15.54 2.29 6.85
CA ILE A 3 -14.19 2.14 6.27
C ILE A 3 -13.47 3.50 6.23
N GLU A 4 -14.15 4.55 5.78
CA GLU A 4 -13.57 5.89 5.72
C GLU A 4 -13.26 6.46 7.11
N ALA A 5 -13.98 6.01 8.15
CA ALA A 5 -13.65 6.35 9.53
C ALA A 5 -12.32 5.70 9.97
N ILE A 6 -12.10 4.43 9.62
CA ILE A 6 -10.85 3.71 9.90
C ILE A 6 -9.68 4.37 9.14
N HIS A 7 -9.87 4.72 7.87
CA HIS A 7 -8.85 5.40 7.06
C HIS A 7 -8.44 6.73 7.68
N LYS A 8 -9.41 7.52 8.17
CA LYS A 8 -9.13 8.77 8.88
C LYS A 8 -8.34 8.55 10.16
N LEU A 9 -8.64 7.49 10.93
CA LEU A 9 -7.87 7.15 12.13
C LEU A 9 -6.43 6.78 11.77
N ILE A 10 -6.23 5.93 10.76
CA ILE A 10 -4.88 5.55 10.28
C ILE A 10 -4.07 6.79 9.89
N LEU A 11 -4.66 7.67 9.08
CA LEU A 11 -4.00 8.91 8.66
C LEU A 11 -3.75 9.86 9.85
N GLY A 12 -4.63 9.88 10.84
CA GLY A 12 -4.45 10.62 12.08
C GLY A 12 -3.25 10.14 12.87
N GLU A 13 -3.17 8.84 13.15
CA GLU A 13 -2.07 8.22 13.89
C GLU A 13 -0.72 8.42 13.17
N LYS A 14 -0.70 8.25 11.84
CA LYS A 14 0.48 8.55 11.02
C LYS A 14 0.96 10.00 11.19
N LYS A 15 0.04 10.98 11.22
CA LYS A 15 0.39 12.40 11.44
C LYS A 15 0.98 12.66 12.83
N THR A 16 0.72 11.80 13.81
CA THR A 16 1.36 11.86 15.14
C THR A 16 2.75 11.25 15.18
N GLY A 17 3.29 10.81 14.03
CA GLY A 17 4.63 10.22 13.92
C GLY A 17 4.68 8.72 14.20
N LYS A 18 3.52 8.05 14.30
CA LYS A 18 3.46 6.59 14.49
C LYS A 18 3.64 5.87 13.16
N ALA A 19 4.36 4.75 13.19
CA ALA A 19 4.43 3.82 12.07
C ALA A 19 3.17 2.97 12.00
N VAL A 20 2.59 2.83 10.80
CA VAL A 20 1.41 1.98 10.55
C VAL A 20 1.74 1.02 9.42
N LEU A 21 1.47 -0.27 9.62
CA LEU A 21 1.52 -1.29 8.58
C LEU A 21 0.08 -1.65 8.18
N VAL A 22 -0.26 -1.39 6.92
CA VAL A 22 -1.56 -1.76 6.34
C VAL A 22 -1.33 -2.91 5.37
N VAL A 23 -2.15 -3.96 5.50
CA VAL A 23 -2.16 -5.11 4.59
C VAL A 23 -3.53 -5.19 3.95
N SER A 24 -3.58 -5.05 2.63
CA SER A 24 -4.82 -5.09 1.86
C SER A 24 -4.53 -5.55 0.44
N ALA A 25 -5.54 -6.18 -0.19
CA ALA A 25 -5.54 -6.49 -1.62
C ALA A 25 -6.26 -5.42 -2.45
N GLU A 26 -6.88 -4.44 -1.79
CA GLU A 26 -7.57 -3.32 -2.45
C GLU A 26 -6.58 -2.19 -2.75
N LEU A 27 -6.27 -2.02 -4.04
CA LEU A 27 -5.26 -1.06 -4.52
C LEU A 27 -5.60 0.38 -4.11
N SER A 28 -6.86 0.78 -4.19
CA SER A 28 -7.31 2.13 -3.85
C SER A 28 -6.99 2.48 -2.39
N GLU A 29 -7.16 1.54 -1.46
CA GLU A 29 -6.82 1.71 -0.06
C GLU A 29 -5.30 1.87 0.13
N ILE A 30 -4.52 0.94 -0.44
CA ILE A 30 -3.05 0.97 -0.33
C ILE A 30 -2.48 2.27 -0.89
N LEU A 31 -2.98 2.71 -2.05
CA LEU A 31 -2.58 3.95 -2.70
C LEU A 31 -3.02 5.20 -1.94
N ASN A 32 -4.08 5.15 -1.14
CA ASN A 32 -4.53 6.32 -0.37
C ASN A 32 -3.85 6.45 1.00
N LEU A 33 -3.42 5.34 1.60
CA LEU A 33 -2.91 5.33 2.98
C LEU A 33 -1.38 5.28 3.07
N SER A 34 -0.71 4.66 2.10
CA SER A 34 0.69 4.24 2.24
C SER A 34 1.69 5.26 1.68
N ASP A 35 2.79 5.48 2.39
CA ASP A 35 3.95 6.23 1.85
C ASP A 35 4.86 5.37 0.98
N ARG A 36 4.91 4.07 1.29
CA ARG A 36 5.71 3.04 0.63
C ARG A 36 4.89 1.77 0.55
N ILE A 37 5.03 1.04 -0.54
CA ILE A 37 4.21 -0.14 -0.84
C ILE A 37 5.15 -1.29 -1.17
N ALA A 38 5.12 -2.33 -0.35
CA ALA A 38 5.78 -3.60 -0.66
C ALA A 38 4.74 -4.53 -1.30
N VAL A 39 5.08 -5.12 -2.44
CA VAL A 39 4.21 -6.08 -3.13
C VAL A 39 4.75 -7.49 -2.88
N MET A 40 3.88 -8.38 -2.42
CA MET A 40 4.21 -9.78 -2.18
C MET A 40 3.47 -10.70 -3.15
N CYS A 41 4.18 -11.69 -3.70
CA CYS A 41 3.62 -12.76 -4.51
C CYS A 41 4.43 -14.04 -4.28
N GLY A 42 3.77 -15.20 -4.19
CA GLY A 42 4.46 -16.48 -4.00
C GLY A 42 5.26 -16.61 -2.69
N GLY A 43 4.97 -15.80 -1.67
CA GLY A 43 5.72 -15.79 -0.42
C GLY A 43 6.97 -14.89 -0.44
N GLU A 44 7.24 -14.20 -1.55
CA GLU A 44 8.39 -13.31 -1.71
C GLU A 44 7.96 -11.86 -1.88
N ILE A 45 8.84 -10.92 -1.51
CA ILE A 45 8.65 -9.49 -1.82
C ILE A 45 9.15 -9.25 -3.23
N MET A 46 8.23 -8.98 -4.14
CA MET A 46 8.51 -8.75 -5.56
C MET A 46 9.13 -7.38 -5.81
N GLY A 47 8.81 -6.39 -4.97
CA GLY A 47 9.35 -5.05 -5.06
C GLY A 47 8.80 -4.12 -3.98
N ILE A 48 9.52 -3.02 -3.74
CA ILE A 48 9.10 -1.94 -2.84
C ILE A 48 9.11 -0.64 -3.64
N LEU A 49 7.96 0.03 -3.66
CA LEU A 49 7.76 1.28 -4.38
C LEU A 49 7.51 2.42 -3.41
N ASP A 50 8.12 3.58 -3.66
CA ASP A 50 7.67 4.83 -3.06
C ASP A 50 6.31 5.20 -3.63
N ARG A 51 5.46 5.84 -2.82
CA ARG A 51 4.10 6.21 -3.24
C ARG A 51 4.05 6.99 -4.54
N LYS A 52 5.04 7.87 -4.77
CA LYS A 52 5.16 8.69 -6.00
C LYS A 52 5.34 7.87 -7.28
N ASP A 53 5.94 6.68 -7.15
CA ASP A 53 6.26 5.79 -8.27
C ASP A 53 5.27 4.63 -8.40
N ALA A 54 4.44 4.42 -7.38
CA ALA A 54 3.48 3.34 -7.27
C ALA A 54 2.19 3.63 -8.07
N THR A 55 2.18 3.20 -9.33
CA THR A 55 0.97 3.16 -10.17
C THR A 55 0.28 1.81 -10.06
N GLU A 56 -1.03 1.75 -10.32
CA GLU A 56 -1.78 0.48 -10.34
C GLU A 56 -1.16 -0.53 -11.30
N GLU A 57 -0.70 -0.06 -12.47
CA GLU A 57 -0.02 -0.90 -13.46
C GLU A 57 1.27 -1.54 -12.90
N LYS A 58 2.15 -0.73 -12.29
CA LYS A 58 3.40 -1.23 -11.72
C LYS A 58 3.15 -2.21 -10.57
N ILE A 59 2.18 -1.90 -9.71
CA ILE A 59 1.79 -2.80 -8.63
C ILE A 59 1.21 -4.09 -9.22
N GLY A 60 0.35 -3.99 -10.24
CA GLY A 60 -0.24 -5.14 -10.93
C GLY A 60 0.79 -6.07 -11.55
N ILE A 61 1.84 -5.51 -12.19
CA ILE A 61 2.97 -6.29 -12.71
C ILE A 61 3.63 -7.10 -11.59
N LEU A 62 3.95 -6.45 -10.46
CA LEU A 62 4.56 -7.13 -9.31
C LEU A 62 3.62 -8.17 -8.68
N MET A 63 2.32 -7.88 -8.58
CA MET A 63 1.32 -8.84 -8.06
C MET A 63 1.20 -10.09 -8.93
N ALA A 64 1.40 -9.95 -10.25
CA ALA A 64 1.43 -11.06 -11.19
C ALA A 64 2.77 -11.84 -11.19
N GLY A 65 3.72 -11.48 -10.31
CA GLY A 65 5.06 -12.08 -10.26
C GLY A 65 6.03 -11.55 -11.31
N GLY A 66 5.69 -10.45 -11.99
CA GLY A 66 6.55 -9.77 -12.95
C GLY A 66 7.65 -8.92 -12.32
N LYS A 67 8.48 -8.30 -13.16
CA LYS A 67 9.58 -7.40 -12.76
C LYS A 67 9.41 -6.04 -13.43
N LEU A 68 9.76 -4.97 -12.72
CA LEU A 68 9.68 -3.58 -13.17
C LEU A 68 10.97 -3.11 -13.84
#